data_AF-N1Z757-F1
#
_entry.id   AF-N1Z757-F1
#
_cell.length_a   1.000
_cell.length_b   1.000
_cell.length_c   1.000
_cell.angle_alpha   90.00
_cell.angle_beta   90.00
_cell.angle_gamma   90.00
#
_symmetry.space_group_name_H-M   'P 1'
#
loop_
_entity.id
_entity.type
_entity.pdbx_description
1 polymer ?
#
loop_
_entity_poly.entity_id
_entity_poly.type
_entity_poly.pdbx_seq_one_letter_code
_entity_poly.pdbx_strand_id
1 'polypeptide(L)'
;MNETLLQRAEFQKLGEQKIAVLKELSEKAKGKEPAELLELLKTYSAKLTGGNAIAPAERSALLAAMEESLECEEKAQFQKAVQMLKIMGKL
;
A
#
# COMPACT_ATOMS: atom_id res chain seq x y z
N MET A 1 -10.03 -3.00 -6.22
CA MET A 1 -8.89 -2.21 -6.74
C MET A 1 -9.23 -1.73 -8.14
N ASN A 2 -9.15 -0.43 -8.41
CA ASN A 2 -9.57 0.15 -9.70
C ASN A 2 -8.57 -0.17 -10.83
N GLU A 3 -9.08 -0.41 -12.04
CA GLU A 3 -8.25 -0.68 -13.23
C GLU A 3 -7.36 0.52 -13.60
N THR A 4 -7.82 1.75 -13.32
CA THR A 4 -7.03 2.98 -13.50
C THR A 4 -5.82 3.07 -12.57
N LEU A 5 -5.86 2.41 -11.41
CA LEU A 5 -4.72 2.36 -10.48
C LEU A 5 -3.58 1.51 -11.05
N LEU A 6 -3.93 0.37 -11.66
CA LEU A 6 -3.00 -0.54 -12.31
C LEU A 6 -2.27 0.10 -13.49
N GLN A 7 -2.85 1.14 -14.08
CA GLN A 7 -2.23 1.90 -15.17
C GLN A 7 -1.21 2.94 -14.69
N ARG A 8 -1.11 3.22 -13.38
CA ARG A 8 -0.10 4.15 -12.86
C ARG A 8 1.30 3.59 -13.07
N ALA A 9 2.26 4.48 -13.35
CA ALA A 9 3.64 4.11 -13.63
C ALA A 9 4.31 3.29 -12.50
N GLU A 10 3.88 3.49 -11.26
CA GLU A 10 4.35 2.70 -10.10
C GLU A 10 3.87 1.25 -10.13
N PHE A 11 2.70 0.95 -10.71
CA PHE A 11 2.17 -0.41 -10.88
C PHE A 11 2.65 -1.07 -12.17
N GLN A 12 2.85 -0.29 -13.24
CA GLN A 12 3.40 -0.79 -14.51
C GLN A 12 4.83 -1.30 -14.39
N LYS A 13 5.60 -0.75 -13.44
CA LYS A 13 6.96 -1.21 -13.13
C LYS A 13 6.98 -2.47 -12.25
N LEU A 14 5.82 -2.91 -11.76
CA LEU A 14 5.70 -4.10 -10.93
C LEU A 14 5.32 -5.28 -11.81
N GLY A 15 6.03 -6.40 -11.65
CA GLY A 15 5.64 -7.65 -12.29
C GLY A 15 4.30 -8.16 -11.76
N GLU A 16 3.65 -9.04 -12.51
CA GLU A 16 2.31 -9.58 -12.21
C GLU A 16 2.19 -10.18 -10.81
N GLN A 17 3.26 -10.81 -10.30
CA GLN A 17 3.29 -11.36 -8.94
C GLN A 17 3.14 -10.28 -7.86
N LYS A 18 3.81 -9.14 -8.01
CA LYS A 18 3.72 -8.03 -7.06
C LYS A 18 2.34 -7.37 -7.14
N ILE A 19 1.77 -7.27 -8.34
CA ILE A 19 0.40 -6.80 -8.54
C ILE A 19 -0.61 -7.70 -7.82
N ALA A 20 -0.43 -9.02 -7.87
CA ALA A 20 -1.31 -9.96 -7.15
C ALA A 20 -1.26 -9.75 -5.63
N VAL A 21 -0.06 -9.53 -5.08
CA VAL A 21 0.13 -9.20 -3.65
C VAL A 21 -0.58 -7.89 -3.27
N LEU A 22 -0.52 -6.87 -4.13
CA LEU A 22 -1.19 -5.58 -3.91
C LEU A 22 -2.72 -5.69 -3.98
N LYS A 23 -3.25 -6.48 -4.92
CA LYS A 23 -4.69 -6.76 -4.98
C LYS A 23 -5.17 -7.45 -3.70
N GLU A 24 -4.42 -8.43 -3.21
CA GLU A 24 -4.73 -9.13 -1.96
C GLU A 24 -4.70 -8.18 -0.76
N LEU A 25 -3.72 -7.27 -0.69
CA LEU A 25 -3.66 -6.21 0.33
C LEU A 25 -4.92 -5.35 0.32
N SER A 26 -5.30 -4.82 -0.85
CA SER A 26 -6.50 -3.98 -0.99
C SER A 26 -7.76 -4.69 -0.53
N GLU A 27 -7.92 -5.98 -0.84
CA GLU A 27 -9.09 -6.72 -0.38
C GLU A 27 -9.09 -6.92 1.13
N LYS A 28 -7.93 -7.18 1.75
CA LYS A 28 -7.82 -7.37 3.20
C LYS A 28 -7.90 -6.10 4.03
N ALA A 29 -7.60 -4.95 3.42
CA ALA A 29 -7.61 -3.65 4.09
C ALA A 29 -9.02 -3.06 4.24
N LYS A 30 -10.01 -3.52 3.47
CA LYS A 30 -11.39 -3.02 3.56
C LYS A 30 -11.98 -3.27 4.96
N GLY A 31 -12.52 -2.22 5.58
CA GLY A 31 -13.19 -2.29 6.88
C GLY A 31 -12.26 -2.67 8.04
N LYS A 32 -10.96 -2.39 7.90
CA LYS A 32 -9.95 -2.63 8.94
C LYS A 32 -9.62 -1.37 9.69
N GLU A 33 -9.42 -1.53 11.00
CA GLU A 33 -9.00 -0.44 11.86
C GLU A 33 -7.59 0.06 11.49
N PRO A 34 -7.25 1.35 11.73
CA PRO A 34 -5.95 1.92 11.39
C PRO A 34 -4.73 1.13 11.89
N ALA A 35 -4.83 0.50 13.07
CA ALA A 35 -3.77 -0.33 13.62
C ALA A 35 -3.57 -1.62 12.80
N GLU A 36 -4.66 -2.26 12.36
CA GLU A 36 -4.62 -3.45 11.52
C GLU A 36 -4.08 -3.12 10.12
N LEU A 37 -4.42 -1.94 9.58
CA LEU A 37 -3.89 -1.45 8.31
C LEU A 37 -2.37 -1.28 8.35
N LEU A 38 -1.80 -0.77 9.45
CA LEU A 38 -0.36 -0.65 9.62
C LEU A 38 0.34 -2.02 9.69
N GLU A 39 -0.27 -3.00 10.36
CA GLU A 39 0.25 -4.37 10.40
C GLU A 39 0.16 -5.06 9.03
N LEU A 40 -0.92 -4.81 8.29
CA LEU A 40 -1.06 -5.24 6.89
C LEU A 40 0.02 -4.61 6.00
N LEU A 41 0.30 -3.31 6.13
CA LEU A 41 1.39 -2.68 5.37
C LEU A 41 2.73 -3.34 5.65
N LYS A 42 3.07 -3.61 6.91
CA LYS A 42 4.32 -4.31 7.25
C LYS A 42 4.37 -5.70 6.63
N THR A 43 3.31 -6.49 6.81
CA THR A 43 3.23 -7.86 6.30
C THR A 43 3.37 -7.91 4.78
N TYR A 44 2.62 -7.06 4.07
CA TYR A 44 2.61 -7.06 2.62
C TYR A 44 3.84 -6.38 2.03
N SER A 45 4.46 -5.42 2.74
CA SER A 45 5.78 -4.92 2.33
C SER A 45 6.83 -6.04 2.32
N ALA A 46 6.88 -6.86 3.36
CA ALA A 46 7.78 -8.01 3.42
C ALA A 46 7.45 -9.06 2.36
N LYS A 47 6.17 -9.33 2.11
CA LYS A 47 5.71 -10.26 1.06
C LYS A 47 6.09 -9.78 -0.34
N LEU A 48 6.05 -8.47 -0.58
CA LEU A 48 6.29 -7.86 -1.89
C LEU A 48 7.79 -7.76 -2.22
N THR A 49 8.64 -7.64 -1.19
CA THR A 49 10.11 -7.56 -1.34
C THR A 49 10.84 -8.89 -1.06
N GLY A 50 10.12 -9.88 -0.53
CA GLY A 50 10.74 -11.11 -0.02
C GLY A 50 11.62 -10.88 1.22
N GLY A 51 11.31 -9.86 2.02
CA GLY A 51 12.11 -9.44 3.18
C GLY A 51 13.27 -8.50 2.87
N ASN A 52 13.45 -8.11 1.61
CA ASN A 52 14.43 -7.10 1.21
C ASN A 52 13.92 -5.67 1.45
N ALA A 53 14.81 -4.68 1.30
CA ALA A 53 14.42 -3.28 1.32
C ALA A 53 13.38 -2.98 0.23
N ILE A 54 12.32 -2.27 0.61
CA ILE A 54 11.26 -1.88 -0.32
C ILE A 54 11.74 -0.75 -1.23
N ALA A 55 11.65 -0.96 -2.55
CA ALA A 55 11.99 0.07 -3.52
C ALA A 55 10.96 1.21 -3.49
N PRO A 56 11.32 2.44 -3.91
CA PRO A 56 10.39 3.57 -3.91
C PRO A 56 9.09 3.32 -4.70
N ALA A 57 9.18 2.62 -5.84
CA ALA A 57 8.01 2.29 -6.67
C ALA A 57 7.07 1.28 -5.97
N GLU A 58 7.64 0.28 -5.30
CA GLU A 58 6.92 -0.71 -4.49
C GLU A 58 6.27 -0.05 -3.27
N ARG A 59 7.04 0.85 -2.62
CA ARG A 59 6.66 1.98 -1.78
C ARG A 59 5.28 2.51 -2.11
N SER A 60 5.27 3.30 -3.18
CA SER A 60 4.10 4.03 -3.63
C SER A 60 2.94 3.11 -3.95
N ALA A 61 3.20 2.01 -4.66
CA ALA A 61 2.14 1.10 -5.07
C ALA A 61 1.47 0.40 -3.87
N LEU A 62 2.22 0.02 -2.84
CA LEU A 62 1.69 -0.54 -1.59
C LEU A 62 0.74 0.44 -0.89
N LEU A 63 1.18 1.69 -0.75
CA LEU A 63 0.39 2.74 -0.13
C LEU A 63 -0.86 3.06 -0.96
N ALA A 64 -0.72 3.18 -2.28
CA ALA A 64 -1.83 3.48 -3.19
C ALA A 64 -2.86 2.35 -3.22
N ALA A 65 -2.42 1.09 -3.19
CA ALA A 65 -3.31 -0.06 -3.14
C ALA A 65 -4.13 -0.09 -1.83
N MET A 66 -3.50 0.24 -0.70
CA MET A 66 -4.21 0.34 0.57
C MET A 66 -5.14 1.55 0.60
N GLU A 67 -4.68 2.72 0.19
CA GLU A 67 -5.46 3.95 0.18
C GLU A 67 -6.75 3.83 -0.64
N GLU A 68 -6.74 3.05 -1.72
CA GLU A 68 -7.91 2.83 -2.58
C GLU A 68 -8.86 1.74 -2.10
N SER A 69 -8.49 1.03 -1.04
CA SER A 69 -9.39 0.12 -0.33
C SER A 69 -10.09 0.74 0.88
N LEU A 70 -9.76 1.98 1.23
CA LEU A 70 -10.30 2.69 2.38
C LEU A 70 -11.44 3.62 1.99
N GLU A 71 -12.41 3.78 2.89
CA GLU A 71 -13.47 4.78 2.78
C GLU A 71 -12.90 6.21 2.97
N CYS A 72 -13.64 7.23 2.55
CA CYS A 72 -13.17 8.63 2.58
C CYS A 72 -12.61 9.08 3.94
N GLU A 73 -13.23 8.66 5.04
CA GLU A 73 -12.83 9.05 6.39
C GLU A 73 -11.54 8.35 6.84
N GLU A 74 -11.44 7.03 6.57
CA GLU A 74 -10.25 6.21 6.84
C GLU A 74 -9.06 6.65 5.97
N LYS A 75 -9.33 6.99 4.71
CA LYS A 75 -8.34 7.48 3.73
C LYS A 75 -7.65 8.75 4.21
N ALA A 76 -8.40 9.70 4.78
CA ALA A 76 -7.82 10.94 5.30
C ALA A 76 -6.89 10.69 6.50
N GLN A 77 -7.27 9.78 7.41
CA GLN A 77 -6.43 9.39 8.55
C GLN A 77 -5.18 8.64 8.09
N PHE A 78 -5.34 7.71 7.13
CA PHE A 78 -4.25 6.97 6.53
C PHE A 78 -3.24 7.89 5.82
N GLN A 79 -3.71 8.82 4.99
CA GLN A 79 -2.86 9.80 4.33
C GLN A 79 -2.06 10.65 5.32
N LYS A 80 -2.67 11.08 6.44
CA LYS A 80 -1.96 11.79 7.51
C LYS A 80 -0.87 10.93 8.14
N ALA A 81 -1.17 9.67 8.45
CA ALA A 81 -0.18 8.73 9.00
C ALA A 81 1.00 8.52 8.04
N VAL A 82 0.72 8.33 6.74
CA VAL A 82 1.74 8.20 5.69
C VAL A 82 2.59 9.47 5.57
N GLN A 83 1.98 10.65 5.59
CA GLN A 83 2.73 11.92 5.56
C GLN A 83 3.65 12.08 6.77
N MET A 84 3.17 11.76 7.98
CA MET A 84 4.02 11.82 9.18
C MET A 84 5.22 10.87 9.08
N LEU A 85 5.01 9.66 8.57
CA LEU A 85 6.08 8.69 8.40
C LEU A 85 7.13 9.14 7.36
N LYS A 86 6.72 9.80 6.28
CA LYS A 86 7.63 10.43 5.30
C LYS A 86 8.46 11.54 5.94
N ILE A 87 7.84 12.40 6.75
CA ILE A 87 8.55 13.49 7.46
C ILE A 87 9.59 12.92 8.44
N MET A 88 9.28 11.80 9.09
CA MET A 88 10.20 11.12 10.01
C MET A 88 11.29 10.28 9.32
N GLY A 89 11.34 10.23 7.98
CA GLY A 89 12.31 9.43 7.23
C GLY A 89 12.16 7.91 7.44
N LYS A 90 11.01 7.47 7.97
CA LYS A 90 10.65 6.05 8.13
C LYS A 90 9.97 5.50 6.88
N LEU A 91 9.81 6.34 5.86
CA LEU A 91 9.24 6.09 4.54
C LEU A 91 9.99 6.89 3.46
#